data_AF-A0A432XMR0-F1
#
_entry.id   AF-A0A432XMR0-F1
#
_cell.length_a   1.000
_cell.length_b   1.000
_cell.length_c   1.000
_cell.angle_alpha   90.00
_cell.angle_beta   90.00
_cell.angle_gamma   90.00
#
_symmetry.space_group_name_H-M   'P 1'
#
loop_
_entity.id
_entity.type
_entity.pdbx_description
1 polymer ?
#
loop_
_entity_poly.entity_id
_entity_poly.type
_entity_poly.pdbx_seq_one_letter_code
_entity_poly.pdbx_strand_id
1 'polypeptide(L)'
;MTNDFKRQLMVAVGVLVTGLLLIWAYRSLGLQSDTKNRNHLYQQLLERSGKLNRDLPKLLDSQTRFERAEVLNYGMRFIYTLVGVDKYQHDEEAIKAQLQPAMRDAFCRADSLAFYREQADFLVIRYLDQNEATLFELRFEPTDCQP
;
A
#
# COMPACT_ATOMS: atom_id res chain seq x y z
N MET A 1 15.68 -26.86 -57.13
CA MET A 1 15.15 -25.67 -56.42
C MET A 1 15.37 -24.45 -57.29
N THR A 2 14.30 -23.84 -57.79
CA THR A 2 14.32 -22.58 -58.55
C THR A 2 14.69 -21.41 -57.64
N ASN A 3 15.41 -20.42 -58.17
CA ASN A 3 15.88 -19.26 -57.40
C ASN A 3 14.72 -18.47 -56.75
N ASP A 4 13.55 -18.48 -57.36
CA ASP A 4 12.35 -17.81 -56.83
C ASP A 4 11.86 -18.42 -55.52
N PHE A 5 11.95 -19.76 -55.40
CA PHE A 5 11.57 -20.46 -54.16
C PHE A 5 12.50 -20.10 -53.00
N LYS A 6 13.81 -20.00 -53.25
CA LYS A 6 14.81 -19.60 -52.24
C LYS A 6 14.58 -18.16 -51.76
N ARG A 7 14.21 -17.26 -52.66
CA ARG A 7 13.94 -15.85 -52.35
C ARG A 7 12.67 -15.69 -51.50
N GLN A 8 11.59 -16.41 -51.84
CA GLN A 8 10.37 -16.42 -51.04
C GLN A 8 10.59 -17.01 -49.65
N LEU A 9 11.39 -18.09 -49.55
CA LEU A 9 11.75 -18.69 -48.27
C LEU A 9 12.54 -17.73 -47.37
N MET A 10 13.52 -17.00 -47.92
CA MET A 10 14.28 -16.01 -47.14
C MET A 10 13.41 -14.87 -46.62
N VAL A 11 12.44 -14.39 -47.41
CA VAL A 11 11.51 -13.34 -46.97
C VAL A 11 10.63 -13.86 -45.84
N ALA A 12 10.09 -15.07 -45.98
CA ALA A 12 9.25 -15.68 -44.94
C ALA A 12 10.01 -15.87 -43.63
N VAL A 13 11.24 -16.40 -43.68
CA VAL A 13 12.11 -16.54 -42.50
C VAL A 13 12.45 -15.18 -41.90
N GLY A 14 12.76 -14.19 -42.74
CA GLY A 14 13.01 -12.83 -42.30
C GLY A 14 11.85 -12.26 -41.51
N VAL A 15 10.62 -12.33 -42.02
CA VAL A 15 9.42 -11.85 -41.32
C VAL A 15 9.21 -12.59 -39.99
N LEU A 16 9.42 -13.90 -39.97
CA LEU A 16 9.24 -14.73 -38.77
C LEU A 16 10.25 -14.37 -37.68
N VAL A 17 11.52 -14.18 -38.05
CA VAL A 17 12.58 -13.76 -37.12
C VAL A 17 12.32 -12.35 -36.60
N THR A 18 11.95 -11.41 -37.46
CA THR A 18 11.64 -10.03 -37.03
C THR A 18 10.42 -10.01 -36.09
N GLY A 19 9.39 -10.79 -36.38
CA GLY A 19 8.22 -10.95 -35.49
C GLY A 19 8.58 -11.51 -34.12
N LEU A 20 9.42 -12.55 -34.07
CA LEU A 20 9.91 -13.12 -32.81
C LEU A 20 10.77 -12.13 -32.01
N LEU A 21 11.63 -11.37 -32.69
CA LEU A 21 12.45 -10.32 -32.06
C LEU A 21 11.59 -9.19 -31.47
N LEU A 22 10.53 -8.78 -32.15
CA LEU A 22 9.60 -7.77 -31.65
C LEU A 22 8.84 -8.27 -30.42
N ILE A 23 8.37 -9.51 -30.41
CA ILE A 23 7.70 -10.12 -29.25
C ILE A 23 8.68 -10.23 -28.06
N TRP A 24 9.93 -10.63 -28.33
CA TRP A 24 10.96 -10.73 -27.31
C TRP A 24 11.31 -9.36 -26.71
N ALA A 25 11.50 -8.35 -27.56
CA ALA A 25 11.74 -6.96 -27.13
C ALA A 25 10.56 -6.40 -26.32
N TYR A 26 9.32 -6.65 -26.76
CA TYR A 26 8.14 -6.21 -26.02
C TYR A 26 8.04 -6.85 -24.62
N ARG A 27 8.41 -8.13 -24.51
CA ARG A 27 8.47 -8.81 -23.20
C ARG A 27 9.63 -8.35 -22.33
N SER A 28 10.80 -8.07 -22.91
CA SER A 28 11.97 -7.62 -22.15
C SER A 28 11.84 -6.18 -21.65
N LEU A 29 11.10 -5.33 -22.37
CA LEU A 29 10.80 -3.95 -21.99
C LEU A 29 9.80 -3.81 -20.82
N GLY A 30 9.40 -4.91 -20.16
CA GLY A 30 8.98 -4.86 -18.76
C GLY A 30 7.55 -4.39 -18.46
N LEU A 31 6.67 -4.27 -19.46
CA LEU A 31 5.27 -3.88 -19.26
C LEU A 31 4.42 -4.88 -18.45
N GLN A 32 4.95 -6.07 -18.15
CA GLN A 32 4.31 -7.07 -17.29
C GLN A 32 4.70 -6.99 -15.80
N SER A 33 5.65 -6.13 -15.43
CA SER A 33 6.21 -6.08 -14.07
C SER A 33 5.29 -5.42 -13.04
N ASP A 34 4.55 -4.37 -13.44
CA ASP A 34 3.74 -3.58 -12.50
C ASP A 34 2.56 -4.38 -11.90
N THR A 35 1.80 -5.11 -12.73
CA THR A 35 0.62 -5.86 -12.24
C THR A 35 1.01 -7.03 -11.32
N LYS A 36 2.08 -7.77 -11.65
CA LYS A 36 2.54 -8.89 -10.81
C LYS A 36 3.08 -8.38 -9.47
N ASN A 37 3.79 -7.24 -9.49
CA ASN A 37 4.31 -6.62 -8.28
C ASN A 37 3.18 -6.10 -7.37
N ARG A 38 2.15 -5.47 -7.96
CA ARG A 38 0.96 -4.98 -7.25
C ARG A 38 0.16 -6.10 -6.58
N ASN A 39 -0.05 -7.21 -7.26
CA ASN A 39 -0.72 -8.37 -6.67
C ASN A 39 0.05 -8.94 -5.47
N HIS A 40 1.38 -8.99 -5.58
CA HIS A 40 2.24 -9.45 -4.50
C HIS A 40 2.21 -8.50 -3.29
N LEU A 41 2.29 -7.18 -3.51
CA LEU A 41 2.13 -6.18 -2.44
C LEU A 41 0.78 -6.33 -1.73
N TYR A 42 -0.31 -6.47 -2.49
CA TYR A 42 -1.64 -6.64 -1.93
C TYR A 42 -1.74 -7.90 -1.06
N GLN A 43 -1.16 -9.02 -1.50
CA GLN A 43 -1.08 -10.24 -0.70
C GLN A 43 -0.29 -10.04 0.60
N GLN A 44 0.85 -9.35 0.55
CA GLN A 44 1.64 -9.06 1.74
C GLN A 44 0.89 -8.18 2.74
N LEU A 45 0.15 -7.17 2.26
CA LEU A 45 -0.70 -6.33 3.10
C LEU A 45 -1.82 -7.13 3.76
N LEU A 46 -2.47 -8.04 3.01
CA LEU A 46 -3.50 -8.94 3.55
C LEU A 46 -2.96 -9.89 4.61
N GLU A 47 -1.80 -10.50 4.38
CA GLU A 47 -1.19 -11.38 5.37
C GLU A 47 -0.82 -10.64 6.66
N ARG A 48 -0.28 -9.42 6.53
CA ARG A 48 0.05 -8.57 7.68
C ARG A 48 -1.19 -8.12 8.43
N SER A 49 -2.24 -7.71 7.72
CA SER A 49 -3.51 -7.33 8.34
C SER A 49 -4.13 -8.51 9.11
N GLY A 50 -4.13 -9.71 8.53
CA GLY A 50 -4.59 -10.92 9.18
C GLY A 50 -3.81 -11.26 10.46
N LYS A 51 -2.48 -11.09 10.43
CA LYS A 51 -1.63 -11.27 11.63
C LYS A 51 -1.95 -10.25 12.72
N LEU A 52 -2.12 -8.98 12.35
CA LEU A 52 -2.45 -7.91 13.29
C LEU A 52 -3.84 -8.11 13.92
N ASN A 53 -4.81 -8.53 13.13
CA ASN A 53 -6.22 -8.67 13.54
C ASN A 53 -6.52 -9.89 14.41
N ARG A 54 -5.56 -10.82 14.57
CA ARG A 54 -5.79 -12.08 15.29
C ARG A 54 -6.23 -11.87 16.75
N ASP A 55 -5.65 -10.87 17.40
CA ASP A 55 -5.83 -10.61 18.83
C ASP A 55 -6.54 -9.26 19.09
N LEU A 56 -7.33 -8.78 18.13
CA LEU A 56 -8.05 -7.50 18.21
C LEU A 56 -9.55 -7.70 18.50
N PRO A 57 -10.23 -6.71 19.11
CA PRO A 57 -9.70 -5.43 19.58
C PRO A 57 -8.85 -5.56 20.85
N LYS A 58 -7.83 -4.72 21.00
CA LYS A 58 -6.98 -4.70 22.22
C LYS A 58 -6.59 -3.30 22.65
N LEU A 59 -6.46 -3.09 23.96
CA LEU A 59 -5.91 -1.85 24.50
C LEU A 59 -4.40 -1.79 24.24
N LEU A 60 -3.93 -0.67 23.68
CA LEU A 60 -2.51 -0.36 23.58
C LEU A 60 -2.02 0.35 24.84
N ASP A 61 -2.87 1.20 25.39
CA ASP A 61 -2.69 1.93 26.64
C ASP A 61 -4.06 2.19 27.28
N SER A 62 -4.11 2.99 28.35
CA SER A 62 -5.36 3.29 29.08
C SER A 62 -6.35 4.15 28.29
N GLN A 63 -5.92 4.79 27.20
CA GLN A 63 -6.68 5.77 26.43
C GLN A 63 -6.85 5.37 24.96
N THR A 64 -6.15 4.34 24.49
CA THR A 64 -6.13 3.95 23.07
C THR A 64 -6.40 2.46 22.92
N ARG A 65 -7.46 2.12 22.18
CA ARG A 65 -7.78 0.76 21.77
C ARG A 65 -7.47 0.60 20.29
N PHE A 66 -6.70 -0.43 19.94
CA PHE A 66 -6.51 -0.83 18.56
C PHE A 66 -7.67 -1.74 18.14
N GLU A 67 -8.47 -1.28 17.18
CA GLU A 67 -9.67 -1.97 16.73
C GLU A 67 -9.35 -2.99 15.66
N ARG A 68 -8.72 -2.54 14.58
CA ARG A 68 -8.40 -3.39 13.43
C ARG A 68 -7.44 -2.74 12.46
N ALA A 69 -6.85 -3.59 11.63
CA ALA A 69 -6.00 -3.26 10.51
C ALA A 69 -6.70 -3.71 9.21
N GLU A 70 -6.92 -2.79 8.27
CA GLU A 70 -7.58 -3.05 7.00
C GLU A 70 -6.64 -2.74 5.83
N VAL A 71 -6.73 -3.53 4.76
CA VAL A 71 -6.03 -3.21 3.50
C VAL A 71 -6.90 -2.24 2.70
N LEU A 72 -6.31 -1.15 2.23
CA LEU A 72 -6.99 -0.16 1.39
C LEU A 72 -6.22 0.00 0.08
N ASN A 73 -6.64 -0.73 -0.96
CA ASN A 73 -5.91 -0.84 -2.22
C ASN A 73 -4.45 -1.27 -1.98
N TYR A 74 -3.47 -0.42 -2.30
CA TYR A 74 -2.03 -0.66 -2.09
C TYR A 74 -1.49 0.02 -0.82
N GLY A 75 -2.39 0.42 0.07
CA GLY A 75 -2.07 1.00 1.37
C GLY A 75 -2.68 0.21 2.52
N MET A 76 -2.34 0.63 3.73
CA MET A 76 -2.83 0.04 4.96
C MET A 76 -3.63 1.07 5.75
N ARG A 77 -4.71 0.65 6.42
CA ARG A 77 -5.45 1.47 7.38
C ARG A 77 -5.42 0.82 8.76
N PHE A 78 -4.97 1.57 9.76
CA PHE A 78 -5.12 1.19 11.17
C PHE A 78 -6.24 2.01 11.79
N ILE A 79 -7.14 1.34 12.50
CA ILE A 79 -8.30 1.95 13.14
C ILE A 79 -8.10 1.86 14.65
N TYR A 80 -8.11 3.00 15.31
CA TYR A 80 -7.98 3.15 16.76
C TYR A 80 -9.21 3.84 17.32
N THR A 81 -9.62 3.44 18.52
CA THR A 81 -10.62 4.16 19.32
C THR A 81 -9.93 4.88 20.47
N LEU A 82 -10.24 6.17 20.63
CA LEU A 82 -9.82 6.97 21.78
C LEU A 82 -10.84 6.81 22.92
N VAL A 83 -10.44 6.12 23.97
CA VAL A 83 -11.28 5.83 25.14
C VAL A 83 -11.52 7.11 25.93
N GLY A 84 -12.78 7.41 26.24
CA GLY A 84 -13.17 8.63 26.96
C GLY A 84 -13.22 9.89 26.10
N VAL A 85 -12.95 9.78 24.80
CA VAL A 85 -13.19 10.86 23.84
C VAL A 85 -14.57 10.64 23.21
N ASP A 86 -15.34 11.72 23.18
CA ASP A 86 -16.64 11.79 22.52
C ASP A 86 -16.59 12.91 21.48
N LYS A 87 -17.00 12.59 20.25
CA LYS A 87 -16.95 13.50 19.10
C LYS A 87 -17.70 14.81 19.33
N TYR A 88 -18.79 14.79 20.09
CA TYR A 88 -19.65 15.96 20.30
C TYR A 88 -19.22 16.81 21.50
N GLN A 89 -18.30 16.29 22.33
CA GLN A 89 -17.85 16.95 23.56
C GLN A 89 -16.41 17.47 23.46
N HIS A 90 -15.62 16.94 22.52
CA HIS A 90 -14.21 17.26 22.37
C HIS A 90 -13.92 17.95 21.04
N ASP A 91 -12.90 18.81 21.03
CA ASP A 91 -12.43 19.46 19.82
C ASP A 91 -11.55 18.50 18.99
N GLU A 92 -12.14 18.01 17.90
CA GLU A 92 -11.49 17.09 16.96
C GLU A 92 -10.19 17.67 16.38
N GLU A 93 -10.18 18.95 16.02
CA GLU A 93 -9.04 19.61 15.38
C GLU A 93 -7.89 19.80 16.39
N ALA A 94 -8.21 20.11 17.65
CA ALA A 94 -7.20 20.20 18.70
C ALA A 94 -6.51 18.85 18.95
N ILE A 95 -7.28 17.76 19.02
CA ILE A 95 -6.73 16.40 19.19
C ILE A 95 -5.87 16.02 17.98
N LYS A 96 -6.36 16.29 16.77
CA LYS A 96 -5.63 16.02 15.54
C LYS A 96 -4.30 16.79 15.48
N ALA A 97 -4.31 18.08 15.83
CA ALA A 97 -3.11 18.91 15.86
C ALA A 97 -2.06 18.40 16.86
N GLN A 98 -2.50 17.78 17.96
CA GLN A 98 -1.62 17.16 18.94
C GLN A 98 -1.03 15.83 18.45
N LEU A 99 -1.85 14.95 17.85
CA LEU A 99 -1.42 13.62 17.44
C LEU A 99 -0.65 13.60 16.12
N GLN A 100 -1.02 14.45 15.15
CA GLN A 100 -0.46 14.40 13.81
C GLN A 100 1.08 14.52 13.76
N PRO A 101 1.74 15.44 14.50
CA PRO A 101 3.20 15.53 14.49
C PRO A 101 3.86 14.26 15.04
N ALA A 102 3.35 13.72 16.16
CA ALA A 102 3.87 12.51 16.78
C ALA A 102 3.68 11.28 15.90
N MET A 103 2.53 11.16 15.24
CA MET A 103 2.24 10.04 14.34
C MET A 103 3.03 10.12 13.04
N ARG A 104 3.23 11.33 12.49
CA ARG A 104 4.13 11.54 11.34
C ARG A 104 5.55 11.11 11.71
N ASP A 105 6.01 11.53 12.87
CA ASP A 105 7.33 11.19 13.37
C ASP A 105 7.52 9.67 13.54
N ALA A 106 6.53 9.01 14.14
CA ALA A 106 6.51 7.55 14.27
C ALA A 106 6.52 6.87 12.89
N PHE A 107 5.71 7.33 11.93
CA PHE A 107 5.70 6.79 10.58
C PHE A 107 7.09 6.88 9.91
N CYS A 108 7.79 7.99 10.10
CA CYS A 108 9.09 8.21 9.48
C CYS A 108 10.24 7.49 10.18
N ARG A 109 10.17 7.27 11.50
CA ARG A 109 11.30 6.79 12.29
C ARG A 109 11.13 5.40 12.90
N ALA A 110 9.90 4.91 13.07
CA ALA A 110 9.68 3.62 13.71
C ALA A 110 9.97 2.45 12.76
N ASP A 111 10.78 1.50 13.22
CA ASP A 111 11.09 0.26 12.48
C ASP A 111 9.83 -0.60 12.23
N SER A 112 8.88 -0.58 13.16
CA SER A 112 7.60 -1.30 13.04
C SER A 112 6.75 -0.82 11.86
N LEU A 113 6.97 0.40 11.39
CA LEU A 113 6.26 1.01 10.27
C LEU A 113 7.08 1.05 8.97
N ALA A 114 8.34 0.58 8.99
CA ALA A 114 9.25 0.62 7.85
C ALA A 114 8.65 -0.04 6.60
N PHE A 115 7.99 -1.19 6.76
CA PHE A 115 7.33 -1.87 5.64
C PHE A 115 6.31 -0.98 4.92
N TYR A 116 5.48 -0.24 5.65
CA TYR A 116 4.45 0.61 5.03
C TYR A 116 5.06 1.86 4.38
N ARG A 117 6.16 2.37 4.91
CA ARG A 117 6.90 3.49 4.33
C ARG A 117 7.66 3.10 3.06
N GLU A 118 8.15 1.86 2.98
CA GLU A 118 9.03 1.43 1.88
C GLU A 118 8.28 0.70 0.76
N GLN A 119 7.21 -0.02 1.09
CA GLN A 119 6.54 -0.94 0.16
C GLN A 119 5.10 -0.55 -0.16
N ALA A 120 4.40 0.12 0.76
CA ALA A 120 3.01 0.52 0.54
C ALA A 120 2.94 1.93 -0.05
N ASP A 121 1.88 2.21 -0.81
CA ASP A 121 1.66 3.53 -1.39
C ASP A 121 1.39 4.57 -0.29
N PHE A 122 0.72 4.15 0.79
CA PHE A 122 0.35 5.01 1.91
C PHE A 122 -0.03 4.22 3.17
N LEU A 123 0.00 4.89 4.32
CA LEU A 123 -0.56 4.44 5.59
C LEU A 123 -1.66 5.42 6.04
N VAL A 124 -2.82 4.90 6.41
CA VAL A 124 -3.91 5.66 7.03
C VAL A 124 -4.06 5.25 8.49
N ILE A 125 -4.18 6.23 9.38
CA ILE A 125 -4.48 6.04 10.78
C ILE A 125 -5.81 6.74 11.04
N ARG A 126 -6.87 5.95 11.25
CA ARG A 126 -8.21 6.44 11.55
C ARG A 126 -8.43 6.40 13.06
N TYR A 127 -8.86 7.52 13.61
CA TYR A 127 -9.28 7.62 15.00
C TYR A 127 -10.81 7.67 15.09
N LEU A 128 -11.35 6.84 15.97
CA LEU A 128 -12.75 6.79 16.34
C LEU A 128 -12.92 7.30 17.77
N ASP A 129 -14.10 7.80 18.07
CA ASP A 129 -14.51 8.10 19.43
C ASP A 129 -14.95 6.81 20.16
N GLN A 130 -15.30 6.94 21.44
CA GLN A 130 -15.76 5.81 22.25
C GLN A 130 -17.04 5.12 21.74
N ASN A 131 -17.82 5.80 20.89
CA ASN A 131 -19.05 5.31 20.28
C ASN A 131 -18.82 4.81 18.83
N GLU A 132 -17.56 4.59 18.44
CA GLU A 132 -17.13 4.17 17.11
C GLU A 132 -17.41 5.19 15.99
N ALA A 133 -17.76 6.44 16.33
CA ALA A 133 -17.89 7.50 15.35
C ALA A 133 -16.50 7.97 14.92
N THR A 134 -16.29 8.13 13.61
CA THR A 134 -15.03 8.67 13.10
C THR A 134 -14.79 10.08 13.62
N LEU A 135 -13.65 10.28 14.28
CA LEU A 135 -13.09 11.60 14.56
C LEU A 135 -12.42 12.06 13.26
N PHE A 136 -11.14 11.72 13.07
CA PHE A 136 -10.35 12.12 11.91
C PHE A 136 -9.51 10.96 11.36
N GLU A 137 -8.94 11.19 10.18
CA GLU A 137 -7.93 10.32 9.57
C GLU A 137 -6.62 11.08 9.37
N LEU A 138 -5.51 10.41 9.65
CA LEU A 138 -4.18 10.86 9.29
C LEU A 138 -3.68 9.96 8.16
N ARG A 139 -3.34 10.54 7.02
CA ARG A 139 -2.75 9.82 5.89
C ARG A 139 -1.29 10.22 5.78
N PHE A 140 -0.43 9.22 5.66
CA PHE A 140 1.00 9.39 5.46
C PHE A 140 1.44 8.66 4.21
N GLU A 141 2.28 9.34 3.44
CA GLU A 141 2.93 8.84 2.23
C GLU A 141 4.45 8.89 2.44
N PRO A 142 5.23 8.07 1.72
CA PRO A 142 6.69 8.06 1.89
C PRO A 142 7.36 9.43 1.70
N THR A 143 6.75 10.33 0.92
CA THR A 143 7.20 11.71 0.71
C THR A 143 7.11 12.58 1.95
N ASP A 144 6.26 12.25 2.93
CA ASP A 144 6.09 13.02 4.17
C ASP A 144 7.29 12.93 5.12
N CYS A 145 8.23 12.01 4.84
CA CYS A 145 9.44 11.81 5.61
C CYS A 145 10.67 12.53 5.05
N GLN A 146 10.49 13.33 4.00
CA GLN A 146 11.55 14.17 3.46
C GLN A 146 11.74 15.42 4.33
N PRO A 147 12.99 15.84 4.59
CA PRO A 147 13.32 17.00 5.42
C PRO A 147 12.94 18.34 4.79
#